data_AF-A0A562K820-F1
#
_entry.id   AF-A0A562K820-F1
#
_cell.length_a   1.000
_cell.length_b   1.000
_cell.length_c   1.000
_cell.angle_alpha   90.00
_cell.angle_beta   90.00
_cell.angle_gamma   90.00
#
_symmetry.space_group_name_H-M   'P 1'
#
loop_
_entity.id
_entity.type
_entity.pdbx_description
1 polymer ?
#
loop_
_entity_poly.entity_id
_entity_poly.type
_entity_poly.pdbx_seq_one_letter_code
_entity_poly.pdbx_strand_id
1 'polypeptide(L)'
;MIGYASRTGTRRNLDALRRAGWRLMVSARGSLRPERFRYALDNGAWTAFQRSEPFDVPAFDKAVARLGPGADWIVLPDIVAGGLASLRFSLDWLDTLRNRSSLRGARYMLTVQNGMEPGHIVSLAGPEVGIFVGGDTPWKLATMAAWARLAHERGGLCHVGRVNTARRIRLCAAAGADSFDGSGVSRFASALPRLDLARRQPDIEGWIAGRRP
;
A
#
# COMPACT_ATOMS: atom_id res chain seq x y z
N MET A 1 -10.31 -1.50 8.28
CA MET A 1 -9.18 -1.66 7.33
C MET A 1 -9.65 -1.63 5.88
N ILE A 2 -8.98 -0.85 5.02
CA ILE A 2 -9.26 -0.74 3.58
C ILE A 2 -8.53 -1.85 2.81
N GLY A 3 -9.22 -2.52 1.88
CA GLY A 3 -8.61 -3.45 0.93
C GLY A 3 -8.42 -2.80 -0.43
N TYR A 4 -7.19 -2.83 -0.95
CA TYR A 4 -6.86 -2.43 -2.32
C TYR A 4 -6.66 -3.68 -3.19
N ALA A 5 -7.37 -3.75 -4.31
CA ALA A 5 -7.18 -4.79 -5.31
C ALA A 5 -6.27 -4.28 -6.42
N SER A 6 -5.30 -5.07 -6.88
CA SER A 6 -4.56 -4.69 -8.09
C SER A 6 -5.54 -4.47 -9.26
N ARG A 7 -5.33 -3.43 -10.06
CA ARG A 7 -6.24 -3.09 -11.15
C ARG A 7 -6.48 -4.28 -12.11
N THR A 8 -7.75 -4.60 -12.35
CA THR A 8 -8.21 -5.60 -13.34
C THR A 8 -9.11 -4.95 -14.39
N GLY A 9 -9.17 -5.51 -15.59
CA GLY A 9 -10.04 -5.03 -16.68
C GLY A 9 -11.40 -5.71 -16.75
N THR A 10 -11.64 -6.74 -15.94
CA THR A 10 -12.84 -7.57 -16.04
C THR A 10 -14.01 -6.89 -15.34
N ARG A 11 -15.04 -6.47 -16.09
CA ARG A 11 -16.25 -5.79 -15.57
C ARG A 11 -16.88 -6.52 -14.38
N ARG A 12 -17.04 -7.85 -14.48
CA ARG A 12 -17.57 -8.69 -13.39
C ARG A 12 -16.77 -8.54 -12.08
N ASN A 13 -15.44 -8.51 -12.17
CA ASN A 13 -14.57 -8.39 -11.00
C ASN A 13 -14.66 -6.98 -10.42
N LEU A 14 -14.65 -5.96 -11.28
CA LEU A 14 -14.81 -4.57 -10.85
C LEU A 14 -16.16 -4.37 -10.14
N ASP A 15 -17.26 -4.86 -10.68
CA ASP A 15 -18.57 -4.71 -10.05
C ASP A 15 -18.64 -5.42 -8.68
N ALA A 16 -17.98 -6.58 -8.53
CA ALA A 16 -17.87 -7.27 -7.27
C ALA A 16 -17.04 -6.48 -6.24
N LEU A 17 -15.88 -5.95 -6.64
CA LEU A 17 -15.04 -5.09 -5.79
C LEU A 17 -15.78 -3.85 -5.32
N ARG A 18 -16.53 -3.21 -6.23
CA ARG A 18 -17.32 -2.01 -5.92
C ARG A 18 -18.39 -2.29 -4.87
N ARG A 19 -19.16 -3.38 -5.02
CA ARG A 19 -20.15 -3.80 -4.02
C ARG A 19 -19.52 -4.15 -2.67
N ALA A 20 -18.30 -4.67 -2.66
CA ALA A 20 -17.58 -4.98 -1.44
C ALA A 20 -16.89 -3.76 -0.78
N GLY A 21 -16.92 -2.58 -1.42
CA GLY A 21 -16.27 -1.37 -0.92
C GLY A 21 -14.75 -1.40 -1.02
N TRP A 22 -14.18 -2.25 -1.89
CA TRP A 22 -12.75 -2.29 -2.14
C TRP A 22 -12.31 -1.12 -3.03
N ARG A 23 -11.05 -0.72 -2.89
CA ARG A 23 -10.38 0.30 -3.70
C ARG A 23 -9.43 -0.35 -4.69
N LEU A 24 -8.88 0.43 -5.63
CA LEU A 24 -7.89 -0.09 -6.58
C LEU A 24 -6.47 0.35 -6.22
N MET A 25 -5.53 -0.58 -6.34
CA MET A 25 -4.11 -0.27 -6.47
C MET A 25 -3.79 -0.15 -7.96
N VAL A 26 -3.49 1.05 -8.42
CA VAL A 26 -3.10 1.31 -9.81
C VAL A 26 -1.58 1.42 -9.87
N SER A 27 -0.92 0.56 -10.64
CA SER A 27 0.54 0.57 -10.77
C SER A 27 1.00 1.41 -11.95
N ALA A 28 2.11 2.14 -11.77
CA ALA A 28 2.76 2.91 -12.83
C ALA A 28 3.16 2.05 -14.05
N ARG A 29 3.45 0.76 -13.84
CA ARG A 29 3.79 -0.20 -14.92
C ARG A 29 2.56 -0.83 -15.59
N GLY A 30 1.35 -0.41 -15.19
CA GLY A 30 0.08 -0.93 -15.68
C GLY A 30 -0.72 0.08 -16.49
N SER A 31 -2.01 -0.22 -16.71
CA SER A 31 -2.93 0.73 -17.31
C SER A 31 -3.35 1.79 -16.30
N LEU A 32 -3.07 3.07 -16.60
CA LEU A 32 -3.37 4.24 -15.77
C LEU A 32 -4.86 4.62 -15.80
N ARG A 33 -5.72 3.67 -15.39
CA ARG A 33 -7.18 3.82 -15.33
C ARG A 33 -7.68 3.40 -13.95
N PRO A 34 -8.29 4.31 -13.17
CA PRO A 34 -8.85 3.98 -11.87
C PRO A 34 -10.27 3.39 -11.94
N GLU A 35 -10.86 3.26 -13.14
CA GLU A 35 -12.19 2.64 -13.35
C GLU A 35 -13.30 3.25 -12.44
N ARG A 36 -13.18 4.56 -12.15
CA ARG A 36 -14.03 5.34 -11.23
C ARG A 36 -14.02 4.87 -9.77
N PHE A 37 -13.02 4.11 -9.35
CA PHE A 37 -12.80 3.78 -7.94
C PHE A 37 -12.01 4.89 -7.23
N ARG A 38 -12.10 4.91 -5.89
CA ARG A 38 -11.00 5.44 -5.07
C ARG A 38 -9.79 4.53 -5.23
N TYR A 39 -8.60 5.10 -5.28
CA TYR A 39 -7.39 4.35 -5.61
C TYR A 39 -6.16 4.89 -4.89
N ALA A 40 -5.18 4.01 -4.75
CA ALA A 40 -3.82 4.35 -4.40
C ALA A 40 -2.90 4.12 -5.62
N LEU A 41 -1.77 4.84 -5.66
CA LEU A 41 -0.81 4.78 -6.75
C LEU A 41 0.43 4.00 -6.34
N ASP A 42 0.63 2.84 -6.95
CA ASP A 42 1.81 1.99 -6.80
C ASP A 42 2.93 2.42 -7.76
N ASN A 43 4.18 2.39 -7.26
CA ASN A 43 5.35 2.89 -7.99
C ASN A 43 5.82 1.95 -9.11
N GLY A 44 5.41 0.68 -9.11
CA GLY A 44 5.83 -0.34 -10.07
C GLY A 44 7.20 -0.99 -9.83
N ALA A 45 7.89 -0.68 -8.72
CA ALA A 45 9.22 -1.20 -8.40
C ALA A 45 9.26 -2.74 -8.36
N TRP A 46 8.21 -3.37 -7.80
CA TRP A 46 8.09 -4.82 -7.78
C TRP A 46 8.05 -5.43 -9.20
N THR A 47 7.37 -4.77 -10.15
CA THR A 47 7.30 -5.26 -11.54
C THR A 47 8.65 -5.15 -12.24
N ALA A 48 9.38 -4.04 -12.04
CA ALA A 48 10.73 -3.86 -12.57
C ALA A 48 11.69 -4.92 -12.00
N PHE A 49 11.64 -5.13 -10.67
CA PHE A 49 12.43 -6.16 -9.99
C PHE A 49 12.16 -7.57 -10.54
N GLN A 50 10.89 -7.95 -10.73
CA GLN A 50 10.53 -9.26 -11.30
C GLN A 50 11.03 -9.48 -12.73
N ARG A 51 11.27 -8.41 -13.48
CA ARG A 51 11.76 -8.44 -14.86
C ARG A 51 13.28 -8.22 -14.95
N SER A 52 13.96 -8.06 -13.81
CA SER A 52 15.37 -7.65 -13.77
C SER A 52 15.65 -6.37 -14.56
N GLU A 53 14.68 -5.44 -14.53
CA GLU A 53 14.76 -4.13 -15.18
C GLU A 53 15.06 -3.04 -14.13
N PRO A 54 15.71 -1.92 -14.52
CA PRO A 54 15.79 -0.76 -13.65
C PRO A 54 14.41 -0.16 -13.38
N PHE A 55 14.30 0.65 -12.33
CA PHE A 55 13.08 1.40 -12.03
C PHE A 55 12.70 2.30 -13.21
N ASP A 56 11.47 2.17 -13.70
CA ASP A 56 10.98 2.92 -14.86
C ASP A 56 10.53 4.32 -14.43
N VAL A 57 11.51 5.23 -14.39
CA VAL A 57 11.30 6.64 -14.06
C VAL A 57 10.26 7.30 -14.97
N PRO A 58 10.32 7.19 -16.32
CA PRO A 58 9.29 7.76 -17.19
C PRO A 58 7.87 7.27 -16.91
N ALA A 59 7.69 5.97 -16.66
CA ALA A 59 6.36 5.43 -16.35
C ALA A 59 5.83 5.95 -15.02
N PHE A 60 6.67 6.01 -13.99
CA PHE A 60 6.29 6.54 -12.68
C PHE A 60 5.92 8.02 -12.77
N ASP A 61 6.75 8.84 -13.42
CA ASP A 61 6.51 10.27 -13.55
C ASP A 61 5.18 10.56 -14.28
N LYS A 62 4.94 9.85 -15.38
CA LYS A 62 3.67 9.92 -16.12
C LYS A 62 2.47 9.51 -15.27
N ALA A 63 2.62 8.47 -14.44
CA ALA A 63 1.56 7.98 -13.57
C ALA A 63 1.22 8.99 -12.47
N VAL A 64 2.23 9.59 -11.84
CA VAL A 64 2.07 10.64 -10.84
C VAL A 64 1.41 11.88 -11.45
N ALA A 65 1.88 12.35 -12.61
CA ALA A 65 1.29 13.51 -13.26
C ALA A 65 -0.20 13.31 -13.59
N ARG A 66 -0.58 12.10 -14.00
CA ARG A 66 -1.96 11.79 -14.40
C ARG A 66 -2.90 11.45 -13.25
N LEU A 67 -2.41 10.73 -12.24
CA LEU A 67 -3.25 10.10 -11.22
C LEU A 67 -2.91 10.55 -9.79
N GLY A 68 -1.73 11.12 -9.55
CA GLY A 68 -1.26 11.53 -8.23
C GLY A 68 -2.23 12.44 -7.47
N PRO A 69 -2.74 13.54 -8.06
CA PRO A 69 -3.63 14.47 -7.36
C PRO A 69 -4.93 13.85 -6.83
N GLY A 70 -5.39 12.76 -7.45
CA GLY A 70 -6.62 12.05 -7.07
C GLY A 70 -6.40 10.79 -6.24
N ALA A 71 -5.14 10.43 -5.97
CA ALA A 71 -4.82 9.21 -5.23
C ALA A 71 -5.06 9.39 -3.72
N ASP A 72 -5.46 8.32 -3.05
CA ASP A 72 -5.54 8.28 -1.59
C ASP A 72 -4.15 8.48 -0.95
N TRP A 73 -3.13 7.97 -1.63
CA TRP A 73 -1.70 8.14 -1.37
C TRP A 73 -0.86 7.58 -2.53
N ILE A 74 0.42 7.95 -2.56
CA ILE A 74 1.40 7.56 -3.59
C ILE A 74 2.54 6.79 -2.92
N VAL A 75 2.86 5.59 -3.40
CA VAL A 75 4.04 4.86 -2.95
C VAL A 75 5.29 5.55 -3.50
N LEU A 76 6.23 5.91 -2.61
CA LEU A 76 7.52 6.45 -3.03
C LEU A 76 8.33 5.37 -3.75
N PRO A 77 9.10 5.69 -4.81
CA PRO A 77 10.00 4.75 -5.44
C PRO A 77 10.95 4.09 -4.43
N ASP A 78 11.03 2.77 -4.50
CA ASP A 78 11.84 1.95 -3.60
C ASP A 78 12.68 0.95 -4.39
N ILE A 79 13.72 0.43 -3.75
CA ILE A 79 14.55 -0.66 -4.25
C ILE A 79 14.16 -1.91 -3.45
N VAL A 80 13.57 -2.89 -4.15
CA VAL A 80 13.18 -4.16 -3.53
C VAL A 80 14.43 -4.84 -2.93
N ALA A 81 14.37 -5.16 -1.63
CA ALA A 81 15.50 -5.69 -0.85
C ALA A 81 16.74 -4.77 -0.77
N GLY A 82 16.61 -3.47 -1.06
CA GLY A 82 17.72 -2.51 -1.08
C GLY A 82 18.08 -1.85 0.25
N GLY A 83 17.47 -2.23 1.37
CA GLY A 83 17.79 -1.69 2.71
C GLY A 83 17.82 -0.16 2.79
N LEU A 84 18.87 0.42 3.39
CA LEU A 84 19.03 1.88 3.51
C LEU A 84 19.27 2.60 2.17
N ALA A 85 19.78 1.91 1.14
CA ALA A 85 19.88 2.50 -0.20
C ALA A 85 18.49 2.75 -0.79
N SER A 86 17.53 1.86 -0.51
CA SER A 86 16.11 2.07 -0.84
C SER A 86 15.54 3.32 -0.16
N LEU A 87 15.85 3.50 1.13
CA LEU A 87 15.40 4.68 1.88
C LEU A 87 15.92 5.99 1.26
N ARG A 88 17.21 6.06 0.94
CA ARG A 88 17.80 7.24 0.27
C ARG A 88 17.11 7.54 -1.06
N PHE A 89 16.90 6.50 -1.88
CA PHE A 89 16.19 6.65 -3.15
C PHE A 89 14.76 7.17 -2.97
N SER A 90 14.03 6.68 -1.96
CA SER A 90 12.69 7.18 -1.65
C SER A 90 12.69 8.65 -1.20
N LEU A 91 13.71 9.09 -0.47
CA LEU A 91 13.83 10.47 0.00
C LEU A 91 14.09 11.47 -1.13
N ASP A 92 14.99 11.13 -2.07
CA ASP A 92 15.25 11.96 -3.25
C ASP A 92 13.97 12.20 -4.07
N TRP A 93 13.13 11.16 -4.16
CA TRP A 93 11.82 11.26 -4.79
C TRP A 93 10.80 12.05 -3.97
N LEU A 94 10.77 11.89 -2.64
CA LEU A 94 9.87 12.64 -1.77
C LEU A 94 10.06 14.15 -1.94
N ASP A 95 11.31 14.60 -1.95
CA ASP A 95 11.65 16.02 -2.15
C ASP A 95 11.22 16.50 -3.54
N THR A 96 11.49 15.70 -4.58
CA THR A 96 11.06 15.98 -5.96
C THR A 96 9.54 16.11 -6.08
N LEU A 97 8.78 15.23 -5.42
CA LEU A 97 7.32 15.20 -5.52
C LEU A 97 6.65 16.30 -4.68
N ARG A 98 7.16 16.60 -3.48
CA ARG A 98 6.65 17.68 -2.63
C ARG A 98 6.74 19.06 -3.27
N ASN A 99 7.73 19.27 -4.13
CA ASN A 99 7.89 20.52 -4.86
C ASN A 99 6.89 20.69 -6.02
N ARG A 100 6.07 19.69 -6.34
CA ARG A 100 5.05 19.79 -7.39
C ARG A 100 3.77 20.40 -6.84
N SER A 101 3.39 21.56 -7.38
CA SER A 101 2.15 22.26 -6.98
C SER A 101 0.89 21.41 -7.14
N SER A 102 0.84 20.54 -8.15
CA SER A 102 -0.28 19.61 -8.39
C SER A 102 -0.44 18.53 -7.32
N LEU A 103 0.57 18.30 -6.48
CA LEU A 103 0.58 17.31 -5.41
C LEU A 103 0.49 17.95 -4.01
N ARG A 104 0.10 19.23 -3.92
CA ARG A 104 -0.11 19.88 -2.63
C ARG A 104 -1.17 19.12 -1.82
N GLY A 105 -0.81 18.71 -0.61
CA GLY A 105 -1.67 17.91 0.28
C GLY A 105 -1.75 16.42 -0.08
N ALA A 106 -0.96 15.95 -1.06
CA ALA A 106 -0.83 14.53 -1.32
C ALA A 106 -0.15 13.83 -0.15
N ARG A 107 -0.57 12.58 0.09
CA ARG A 107 0.09 11.68 1.04
C ARG A 107 1.03 10.73 0.30
N TYR A 108 2.19 10.51 0.88
CA TYR A 108 3.21 9.59 0.39
C TYR A 108 3.34 8.39 1.32
N MET A 109 3.74 7.25 0.77
CA MET A 109 4.01 6.05 1.55
C MET A 109 5.46 5.64 1.36
N LEU A 110 6.22 5.61 2.45
CA LEU A 110 7.61 5.17 2.48
C LEU A 110 7.65 3.66 2.64
N THR A 111 8.27 2.96 1.68
CA THR A 111 8.35 1.49 1.71
C THR A 111 9.46 1.02 2.64
N VAL A 112 9.10 0.35 3.73
CA VAL A 112 10.04 -0.35 4.61
C VAL A 112 10.28 -1.78 4.12
N GLN A 113 11.52 -2.23 4.21
CA GLN A 113 12.00 -3.52 3.69
C GLN A 113 12.84 -4.24 4.76
N ASN A 114 13.18 -5.51 4.50
CA ASN A 114 14.09 -6.30 5.32
C ASN A 114 15.34 -5.51 5.75
N GLY A 115 15.71 -5.62 7.03
CA GLY A 115 16.88 -4.96 7.62
C GLY A 115 16.64 -3.51 8.06
N MET A 116 15.44 -2.96 7.88
CA MET A 116 15.08 -1.64 8.43
C MET A 116 14.47 -1.77 9.83
N GLU A 117 14.69 -0.74 10.65
CA GLU A 117 14.18 -0.61 12.01
C GLU A 117 13.44 0.73 12.18
N PRO A 118 12.48 0.83 13.11
CA PRO A 118 11.72 2.06 13.39
C PRO A 118 12.58 3.33 13.50
N GLY A 119 13.74 3.24 14.15
CA GLY A 119 14.66 4.36 14.33
C GLY A 119 15.16 4.99 13.02
N HIS A 120 15.20 4.25 11.91
CA HIS A 120 15.65 4.77 10.62
C HIS A 120 14.66 5.76 9.99
N ILE A 121 13.36 5.67 10.32
CA ILE A 121 12.32 6.44 9.63
C ILE A 121 11.38 7.19 10.58
N VAL A 122 11.61 7.10 11.89
CA VAL A 122 10.76 7.68 12.92
C VAL A 122 10.53 9.19 12.76
N SER A 123 11.55 9.93 12.32
CA SER A 123 11.48 11.38 12.07
C SER A 123 10.80 11.75 10.75
N LEU A 124 10.65 10.78 9.85
CA LEU A 124 10.05 10.96 8.53
C LEU A 124 8.55 10.66 8.54
N ALA A 125 8.12 9.71 9.36
CA ALA A 125 6.73 9.29 9.45
C ALA A 125 5.85 10.41 10.03
N GLY A 126 4.66 10.57 9.45
CA GLY A 126 3.71 11.61 9.84
C GLY A 126 2.40 11.59 9.03
N PRO A 127 1.53 12.59 9.20
CA PRO A 127 0.25 12.68 8.49
C PRO A 127 0.39 12.68 6.95
N GLU A 128 1.49 13.23 6.43
CA GLU A 128 1.80 13.29 4.99
C GLU A 128 2.65 12.12 4.49
N VAL A 129 3.37 11.43 5.39
CA VAL A 129 4.29 10.33 5.04
C VAL A 129 3.92 9.12 5.88
N GLY A 130 3.10 8.25 5.31
CA GLY A 130 2.77 6.95 5.90
C GLY A 130 3.85 5.90 5.64
N ILE A 131 3.63 4.72 6.20
CA ILE A 131 4.53 3.56 6.11
C ILE A 131 3.88 2.49 5.23
N PHE A 132 4.59 2.06 4.19
CA PHE A 132 4.24 0.89 3.39
C PHE A 132 5.13 -0.29 3.81
N VAL A 133 4.55 -1.31 4.43
CA VAL A 133 5.28 -2.52 4.85
C VAL A 133 5.48 -3.43 3.65
N GLY A 134 6.68 -3.34 3.08
CA GLY A 134 7.22 -4.21 2.04
C GLY A 134 7.85 -5.48 2.62
N GLY A 135 8.87 -5.97 1.96
CA GLY A 135 9.69 -7.10 2.39
C GLY A 135 9.13 -8.47 1.99
N ASP A 136 9.89 -9.50 2.34
CA ASP A 136 9.43 -10.87 2.25
C ASP A 136 8.30 -11.16 3.25
N THR A 137 7.70 -12.36 3.15
CA THR A 137 6.57 -12.71 4.03
C THR A 137 7.01 -12.87 5.49
N PRO A 138 8.04 -13.67 5.84
CA PRO A 138 8.45 -13.84 7.23
C PRO A 138 8.75 -12.52 7.95
N TRP A 139 9.57 -11.66 7.36
CA TRP A 139 9.96 -10.38 7.95
C TRP A 139 8.76 -9.46 8.13
N LYS A 140 7.91 -9.34 7.12
CA LYS A 140 6.69 -8.53 7.17
C LYS A 140 5.75 -8.96 8.29
N LEU A 141 5.48 -10.27 8.40
CA LEU A 141 4.58 -10.78 9.43
C LEU A 141 5.15 -10.59 10.84
N ALA A 142 6.48 -10.69 10.99
CA ALA A 142 7.15 -10.48 12.27
C ALA A 142 7.19 -8.99 12.70
N THR A 143 7.19 -8.05 11.75
CA THR A 143 7.48 -6.63 12.04
C THR A 143 6.30 -5.67 11.84
N MET A 144 5.27 -6.04 11.07
CA MET A 144 4.17 -5.13 10.69
C MET A 144 3.47 -4.45 11.87
N ALA A 145 3.35 -5.10 13.03
CA ALA A 145 2.74 -4.50 14.22
C ALA A 145 3.55 -3.33 14.77
N ALA A 146 4.89 -3.45 14.77
CA ALA A 146 5.77 -2.36 15.18
C ALA A 146 5.69 -1.18 14.20
N TRP A 147 5.58 -1.45 12.90
CA TRP A 147 5.42 -0.42 11.88
C TRP A 147 4.07 0.29 11.92
N ALA A 148 2.98 -0.45 12.14
CA ALA A 148 1.66 0.12 12.34
C ALA A 148 1.60 1.03 13.57
N ARG A 149 2.15 0.55 14.70
CA ARG A 149 2.29 1.34 15.92
C ARG A 149 3.08 2.63 15.67
N LEU A 150 4.24 2.54 15.02
CA LEU A 150 5.05 3.73 14.68
C LEU A 150 4.27 4.73 13.81
N ALA A 151 3.56 4.24 12.77
CA ALA A 151 2.77 5.11 11.91
C ALA A 151 1.72 5.86 12.74
N HIS A 152 0.98 5.16 13.60
CA HIS A 152 -0.07 5.76 14.42
C HIS A 152 0.47 6.71 15.49
N GLU A 153 1.57 6.37 16.17
CA GLU A 153 2.27 7.25 17.11
C GLU A 153 2.71 8.56 16.46
N ARG A 154 2.97 8.53 15.14
CA ARG A 154 3.32 9.71 14.34
C ARG A 154 2.13 10.35 13.60
N GLY A 155 0.91 9.84 13.78
CA GLY A 155 -0.29 10.34 13.10
C GLY A 155 -0.35 10.03 11.60
N GLY A 156 0.47 9.10 11.12
CA GLY A 156 0.50 8.59 9.75
C GLY A 156 -0.34 7.33 9.56
N LEU A 157 -0.35 6.84 8.32
CA LEU A 157 -1.03 5.60 7.94
C LEU A 157 -0.04 4.45 7.79
N CYS A 158 -0.50 3.22 8.04
CA CYS A 158 0.23 1.99 7.75
C CYS A 158 -0.51 1.16 6.69
N HIS A 159 0.21 0.79 5.63
CA HIS A 159 -0.26 -0.09 4.57
C HIS A 159 0.60 -1.34 4.48
N VAL A 160 0.01 -2.52 4.30
CA VAL A 160 0.76 -3.78 4.17
C VAL A 160 0.64 -4.35 2.76
N GLY A 161 1.78 -4.51 2.08
CA GLY A 161 1.79 -4.94 0.69
C GLY A 161 1.55 -6.45 0.47
N ARG A 162 1.09 -6.86 -0.72
CA ARG A 162 1.05 -8.28 -1.17
C ARG A 162 0.34 -9.27 -0.23
N VAL A 163 -0.79 -8.87 0.33
CA VAL A 163 -1.65 -9.63 1.25
C VAL A 163 -2.72 -10.39 0.45
N ASN A 164 -2.43 -11.65 0.13
CA ASN A 164 -3.27 -12.48 -0.76
C ASN A 164 -4.05 -13.61 -0.08
N THR A 165 -4.05 -13.69 1.26
CA THR A 165 -4.73 -14.78 1.99
C THR A 165 -5.54 -14.24 3.16
N ALA A 166 -6.66 -14.92 3.48
CA ALA A 166 -7.53 -14.56 4.60
C ALA A 166 -6.76 -14.52 5.94
N ARG A 167 -5.82 -15.46 6.13
CA ARG A 167 -4.94 -15.48 7.30
C ARG A 167 -4.13 -14.19 7.41
N ARG A 168 -3.49 -13.75 6.33
CA ARG A 168 -2.68 -12.53 6.34
C ARG A 168 -3.53 -11.27 6.50
N ILE A 169 -4.74 -11.23 5.94
CA ILE A 169 -5.68 -10.11 6.17
C ILE A 169 -5.99 -9.99 7.66
N ARG A 170 -6.32 -11.09 8.34
CA ARG A 170 -6.58 -11.06 9.79
C ARG A 170 -5.36 -10.61 10.59
N LEU A 171 -4.16 -11.06 10.19
CA LEU A 171 -2.93 -10.61 10.82
C LEU A 171 -2.69 -9.10 10.61
N CYS A 172 -2.99 -8.55 9.43
CA CYS A 172 -2.94 -7.10 9.22
C CYS A 172 -3.92 -6.34 10.11
N ALA A 173 -5.14 -6.87 10.29
CA ALA A 173 -6.12 -6.27 11.20
C ALA A 173 -5.60 -6.28 12.65
N ALA A 174 -5.12 -7.43 13.13
CA ALA A 174 -4.56 -7.57 14.48
C ALA A 174 -3.29 -6.72 14.71
N ALA A 175 -2.50 -6.49 13.65
CA ALA A 175 -1.34 -5.60 13.71
C ALA A 175 -1.72 -4.11 13.73
N GLY A 176 -2.99 -3.76 13.51
CA GLY A 176 -3.44 -2.37 13.42
C GLY A 176 -3.16 -1.70 12.07
N ALA A 177 -3.00 -2.45 10.97
CA ALA A 177 -2.82 -1.84 9.66
C ALA A 177 -4.10 -1.11 9.19
N ASP A 178 -3.94 0.09 8.61
CA ASP A 178 -5.06 0.86 8.06
C ASP A 178 -5.55 0.28 6.74
N SER A 179 -4.63 -0.31 5.98
CA SER A 179 -4.94 -0.92 4.69
C SER A 179 -3.96 -1.99 4.25
N PHE A 180 -4.35 -2.75 3.22
CA PHE A 180 -3.50 -3.73 2.54
C PHE A 180 -3.81 -3.78 1.05
N ASP A 181 -2.88 -4.29 0.24
CA ASP A 181 -3.12 -4.60 -1.17
C ASP A 181 -2.87 -6.08 -1.51
N GLY A 182 -3.53 -6.55 -2.56
CA GLY A 182 -3.28 -7.88 -3.10
C GLY A 182 -3.84 -8.07 -4.51
N SER A 183 -3.26 -9.03 -5.23
CA SER A 183 -3.68 -9.43 -6.57
C SER A 183 -4.67 -10.62 -6.57
N GLY A 184 -4.88 -11.27 -5.43
CA GLY A 184 -5.77 -12.44 -5.32
C GLY A 184 -7.20 -12.15 -5.78
N VAL A 185 -7.81 -11.07 -5.28
CA VAL A 185 -9.19 -10.68 -5.61
C VAL A 185 -9.37 -10.13 -7.02
N SER A 186 -8.31 -9.59 -7.62
CA SER A 186 -8.36 -9.02 -8.96
C SER A 186 -8.20 -10.07 -10.06
N ARG A 187 -7.44 -11.13 -9.78
CA ARG A 187 -7.26 -12.30 -10.65
C ARG A 187 -8.43 -13.29 -10.55
N PHE A 188 -9.03 -13.45 -9.38
CA PHE A 188 -10.09 -14.43 -9.16
C PHE A 188 -11.25 -13.84 -8.34
N ALA A 189 -12.38 -13.52 -9.00
CA ALA A 189 -13.57 -13.05 -8.30
C ALA A 189 -14.06 -14.03 -7.23
N SER A 190 -13.82 -15.33 -7.41
CA SER A 190 -14.15 -16.38 -6.43
C SER A 190 -13.38 -16.24 -5.11
N ALA A 191 -12.23 -15.56 -5.10
CA ALA A 191 -11.48 -15.30 -3.87
C ALA A 191 -12.09 -14.15 -3.04
N LEU A 192 -12.86 -13.25 -3.67
CA LEU A 192 -13.35 -12.03 -3.02
C LEU A 192 -14.23 -12.31 -1.79
N PRO A 193 -15.23 -13.22 -1.81
CA PRO A 193 -16.07 -13.44 -0.62
C PRO A 193 -15.26 -13.83 0.62
N ARG A 194 -14.31 -14.76 0.48
CA ARG A 194 -13.46 -15.22 1.57
C ARG A 194 -12.54 -14.12 2.11
N LEU A 195 -11.92 -13.35 1.21
CA LEU A 195 -11.00 -12.29 1.59
C LEU A 195 -11.71 -11.07 2.17
N ASP A 196 -12.89 -10.73 1.65
CA ASP A 196 -13.71 -9.63 2.16
C ASP A 196 -14.29 -9.98 3.55
N LEU A 197 -14.73 -11.22 3.77
CA LEU A 197 -15.14 -11.67 5.10
C LEU A 197 -13.99 -11.50 6.12
N ALA A 198 -12.78 -11.92 5.77
CA ALA A 198 -11.61 -11.75 6.64
C ALA A 198 -11.28 -10.28 6.93
N ARG A 199 -11.54 -9.38 5.97
CA ARG A 199 -11.34 -7.92 6.13
C ARG A 199 -12.38 -7.28 7.05
N ARG A 200 -13.62 -7.79 7.04
CA ARG A 200 -14.74 -7.25 7.84
C ARG A 200 -14.78 -7.80 9.27
N GLN A 201 -14.10 -8.91 9.54
CA GLN A 201 -14.02 -9.46 10.89
C GLN A 201 -13.14 -8.54 11.75
N PRO A 202 -13.69 -7.90 12.80
CA PRO A 202 -12.85 -7.28 13.81
C PRO A 202 -11.98 -8.36 14.45
N ASP A 203 -10.81 -7.97 14.95
CA ASP A 203 -10.09 -8.81 15.89
C ASP A 203 -10.97 -9.06 17.12
N ILE A 204 -10.87 -10.26 17.70
CA ILE A 204 -11.60 -10.59 18.94
C ILE A 204 -11.24 -9.58 20.03
N GLU A 205 -10.01 -9.09 20.05
CA GLU A 205 -9.52 -8.09 21.01
C GLU A 205 -10.19 -6.72 20.83
N GLY A 206 -10.37 -6.22 19.60
CA GLY A 206 -11.09 -4.97 19.34
C GLY A 206 -12.60 -5.07 19.59
N TRP A 207 -13.17 -6.27 19.43
CA TRP A 207 -14.56 -6.56 19.86
C TRP A 207 -14.70 -6.52 21.38
N ILE A 208 -13.74 -7.08 22.13
CA ILE A 208 -13.68 -7.01 23.59
C ILE A 208 -13.39 -5.58 24.07
N ALA A 209 -12.56 -4.82 23.37
CA ALA A 209 -12.19 -3.44 23.70
C ALA A 209 -13.28 -2.39 23.39
N GLY A 210 -14.49 -2.82 23.00
CA GLY A 210 -15.66 -1.93 22.86
C GLY A 210 -15.59 -0.95 21.68
N ARG A 211 -14.61 -1.08 20.78
CA ARG A 211 -14.53 -0.26 19.55
C ARG A 211 -15.51 -0.83 18.51
N ARG A 212 -16.77 -0.42 18.60
CA ARG A 212 -17.78 -0.72 17.59
C ARG A 212 -17.49 0.05 16.29
N PRO A 213 -17.79 -0.54 15.11
CA PRO A 213 -17.54 0.06 13.80
C PRO A 213 -18.30 1.36 13.57
#